data_AF-A0A7G1G7J2-F1
#
_entry.id   AF-A0A7G1G7J2-F1
#
_cell.length_a   1.000
_cell.length_b   1.000
_cell.length_c   1.000
_cell.angle_alpha   90.00
_cell.angle_beta   90.00
_cell.angle_gamma   90.00
#
_symmetry.space_group_name_H-M   'P 1'
#
loop_
_entity.id
_entity.type
_entity.pdbx_description
1 polymer ?
#
loop_
_entity_poly.entity_id
_entity_poly.type
_entity_poly.pdbx_seq_one_letter_code
_entity_poly.pdbx_strand_id
1 'polypeptide(L)'
;MNFTILCNDEKNEDFFSEHGFSILIEKDNKKLLFDTGHTDVYMKNAKKLNLDLNEVDAIVLSHGHYDHAGGINYLLKEESKFKVYIHEKTMQKKYSKDIFKGIDFTKLSNYKNLIKIKNKKMQIIKDIYVFGPVEMKNDFEEPSKDFFVIEKNKKIRDFFEDELNIVIDTNEGLILITGCAHRGIVNIATDTIKEFKKDIKLIIGGFHLKDADSTKINKVIEELNKLNIKSIMPCHCTGNRALKLFEKKFNNEVKKCNTTIIPKKDV
;
A
#
# COMPACT_ATOMS: atom_id res chain seq x y z
N MET A 1 -1.20 -16.14 -10.98
CA MET A 1 -1.10 -14.78 -10.42
C MET A 1 0.36 -14.51 -10.12
N ASN A 2 0.86 -13.33 -10.45
CA ASN A 2 2.25 -12.91 -10.17
C ASN A 2 2.24 -11.56 -9.45
N PHE A 3 3.28 -11.32 -8.66
CA PHE A 3 3.49 -10.07 -7.95
C PHE A 3 4.91 -9.59 -8.19
N THR A 4 5.10 -8.30 -8.42
CA THR A 4 6.41 -7.69 -8.65
C THR A 4 6.52 -6.41 -7.85
N ILE A 5 7.46 -6.36 -6.90
CA ILE A 5 7.80 -5.13 -6.20
C ILE A 5 8.64 -4.28 -7.14
N LEU A 6 8.09 -3.14 -7.56
CA LEU A 6 8.73 -2.23 -8.51
C LEU A 6 9.43 -1.06 -7.81
N CYS A 7 9.00 -0.69 -6.61
CA CYS A 7 9.65 0.33 -5.79
C CYS A 7 9.57 -0.06 -4.32
N ASN A 8 10.70 0.03 -3.63
CA ASN A 8 10.85 -0.19 -2.21
C ASN A 8 12.18 0.43 -1.74
N ASP A 9 12.30 0.75 -0.45
CA ASP A 9 13.54 1.28 0.15
C ASP A 9 14.71 0.30 -0.01
N GLU A 10 14.42 -1.01 0.01
CA GLU A 10 15.37 -2.09 -0.23
C GLU A 10 15.21 -2.72 -1.62
N LYS A 11 16.32 -3.18 -2.19
CA LYS A 11 16.39 -3.75 -3.53
C LYS A 11 17.32 -4.96 -3.60
N ASN A 12 17.08 -5.83 -4.59
CA ASN A 12 18.09 -6.77 -5.02
C ASN A 12 19.20 -6.07 -5.83
N GLU A 13 20.32 -6.75 -6.02
CA GLU A 13 21.34 -6.34 -6.98
C GLU A 13 20.68 -6.14 -8.36
N ASP A 14 21.21 -5.18 -9.14
CA ASP A 14 20.67 -4.74 -10.44
C ASP A 14 19.40 -3.89 -10.48
N PHE A 15 18.70 -3.62 -9.37
CA PHE A 15 17.54 -2.70 -9.37
C PHE A 15 17.86 -1.29 -8.85
N PHE A 16 16.93 -0.37 -9.01
CA PHE A 16 16.94 0.95 -8.37
C PHE A 16 16.05 0.94 -7.12
N SER A 17 16.38 1.74 -6.11
CA SER A 17 15.54 1.94 -4.93
C SER A 17 15.36 3.43 -4.66
N GLU A 18 14.25 3.76 -4.02
CA GLU A 18 13.96 5.07 -3.44
C GLU A 18 13.04 4.86 -2.24
N HIS A 19 12.88 5.90 -1.42
CA HIS A 19 11.85 5.89 -0.41
C HIS A 19 10.48 5.98 -1.09
N GLY A 20 9.76 4.86 -1.09
CA GLY A 20 8.44 4.73 -1.67
C GLY A 20 8.05 3.29 -1.92
N PHE A 21 6.80 3.08 -2.31
CA PHE A 21 6.25 1.75 -2.56
C PHE A 21 5.55 1.67 -3.91
N SER A 22 5.74 0.56 -4.62
CA SER A 22 4.95 0.21 -5.80
C SER A 22 5.01 -1.29 -6.03
N ILE A 23 3.86 -1.90 -6.31
CA ILE A 23 3.73 -3.33 -6.62
C ILE A 23 2.81 -3.53 -7.83
N LEU A 24 3.28 -4.33 -8.80
CA LEU A 24 2.49 -4.80 -9.92
C LEU A 24 1.90 -6.18 -9.60
N ILE A 25 0.60 -6.33 -9.87
CA ILE A 25 -0.19 -7.54 -9.63
C ILE A 25 -0.75 -8.00 -10.98
N GLU A 26 -0.46 -9.25 -11.35
CA GLU A 26 -0.93 -9.85 -12.61
C GLU A 26 -1.83 -11.06 -12.33
N LYS A 27 -3.09 -11.01 -12.73
CA LYS A 27 -4.09 -12.09 -12.54
C LYS A 27 -5.03 -12.15 -13.75
N ASP A 28 -5.24 -13.34 -14.32
CA ASP A 28 -6.22 -13.60 -15.40
C ASP A 28 -6.12 -12.61 -16.58
N ASN A 29 -4.91 -12.38 -17.09
CA ASN A 29 -4.60 -11.39 -18.14
C ASN A 29 -4.94 -9.94 -17.78
N LYS A 30 -5.11 -9.64 -16.48
CA LYS A 30 -5.27 -8.29 -15.95
C LYS A 30 -4.05 -7.88 -15.16
N LYS A 31 -3.68 -6.60 -15.30
CA LYS A 31 -2.52 -5.98 -14.65
C LYS A 31 -2.99 -4.81 -13.80
N LEU A 32 -2.68 -4.85 -12.51
CA LEU A 32 -3.01 -3.80 -11.54
C LEU A 32 -1.73 -3.29 -10.91
N LEU A 33 -1.52 -1.98 -10.97
CA LEU A 33 -0.43 -1.32 -10.25
C LEU A 33 -0.99 -0.72 -8.94
N PHE A 34 -0.38 -1.05 -7.81
CA PHE A 34 -0.71 -0.46 -6.51
C PHE A 34 0.45 0.40 -6.05
N ASP A 35 0.17 1.68 -5.86
CA ASP A 35 1.13 2.76 -5.67
C ASP A 35 2.18 2.88 -6.80
N THR A 36 2.88 4.00 -6.81
CA THR A 36 3.77 4.43 -7.90
C THR A 36 5.10 4.95 -7.40
N GLY A 37 5.45 4.78 -6.12
CA GLY A 37 6.66 5.35 -5.56
C GLY A 37 6.66 6.89 -5.59
N HIS A 38 7.86 7.47 -5.49
CA HIS A 38 8.09 8.91 -5.51
C HIS A 38 8.38 9.42 -6.92
N THR A 39 9.23 8.74 -7.66
CA THR A 39 9.71 9.18 -8.98
C THR A 39 9.48 8.11 -10.05
N ASP A 40 10.33 8.03 -11.07
CA ASP A 40 10.26 7.05 -12.16
C ASP A 40 10.99 5.72 -11.84
N VAL A 41 11.43 5.51 -10.59
CA VAL A 41 12.14 4.28 -10.16
C VAL A 41 11.33 3.02 -10.49
N TYR A 42 10.03 3.00 -10.17
CA TYR A 42 9.16 1.87 -10.47
C TYR A 42 9.08 1.57 -11.98
N MET A 43 9.10 2.61 -12.83
CA MET A 43 9.10 2.46 -14.29
C MET A 43 10.43 1.93 -14.80
N LYS A 44 11.55 2.41 -14.27
CA LYS A 44 12.89 1.92 -14.60
C LYS A 44 13.05 0.45 -14.23
N ASN A 45 12.55 0.04 -13.07
CA ASN A 45 12.57 -1.35 -12.63
C ASN A 45 11.63 -2.22 -13.46
N ALA A 46 10.43 -1.74 -13.82
CA ALA A 46 9.53 -2.45 -14.73
C ALA A 46 10.19 -2.69 -16.10
N LYS A 47 10.86 -1.67 -16.64
CA LYS A 47 11.61 -1.79 -17.90
C LYS A 47 12.73 -2.84 -17.82
N LYS A 48 13.48 -2.90 -16.71
CA LYS A 48 14.50 -3.94 -16.48
C LYS A 48 13.93 -5.35 -16.45
N LEU A 49 12.67 -5.50 -16.03
CA LEU A 49 11.93 -6.76 -16.00
C LEU A 49 11.16 -7.04 -17.29
N ASN A 50 11.31 -6.24 -18.34
CA ASN A 50 10.55 -6.30 -19.58
C ASN A 50 9.02 -6.21 -19.38
N LEU A 51 8.59 -5.41 -18.40
CA LEU A 51 7.19 -5.13 -18.10
C LEU A 51 6.81 -3.77 -18.68
N ASP A 52 5.76 -3.73 -19.51
CA ASP A 52 5.18 -2.47 -20.00
C ASP A 52 4.05 -1.98 -19.09
N LEU A 53 4.29 -0.86 -18.41
CA LEU A 53 3.30 -0.24 -17.52
C LEU A 53 2.21 0.54 -18.26
N ASN A 54 2.31 0.73 -19.58
CA ASN A 54 1.20 1.27 -20.38
C ASN A 54 0.07 0.25 -20.56
N GLU A 55 0.35 -1.04 -20.34
CA GLU A 55 -0.60 -2.15 -20.45
C GLU A 55 -1.37 -2.45 -19.17
N VAL A 56 -1.15 -1.68 -18.09
CA VAL A 56 -1.95 -1.87 -16.86
C VAL A 56 -3.42 -1.59 -17.16
N ASP A 57 -4.33 -2.34 -16.54
CA ASP A 57 -5.77 -2.10 -16.63
C ASP A 57 -6.20 -1.05 -15.60
N ALA A 58 -5.54 -1.05 -14.45
CA ALA A 58 -5.89 -0.23 -13.31
C ALA A 58 -4.65 0.17 -12.50
N ILE A 59 -4.73 1.34 -11.88
CA ILE A 59 -3.82 1.83 -10.85
C ILE A 59 -4.64 2.17 -9.61
N VAL A 60 -4.19 1.79 -8.43
CA VAL A 60 -4.78 2.19 -7.16
C VAL A 60 -3.71 2.95 -6.37
N LEU A 61 -4.03 4.16 -5.92
CA LEU A 61 -3.17 4.90 -4.97
C LEU A 61 -3.71 4.68 -3.56
N SER A 62 -2.86 4.14 -2.68
CA SER A 62 -3.20 3.83 -1.30
C SER A 62 -3.55 5.07 -0.51
N HIS A 63 -2.78 6.14 -0.63
CA HIS A 63 -3.03 7.43 0.01
C HIS A 63 -2.26 8.55 -0.69
N GLY A 64 -2.54 9.80 -0.31
CA GLY A 64 -2.04 10.98 -1.00
C GLY A 64 -0.59 11.39 -0.72
N HIS A 65 0.25 10.52 -0.14
CA HIS A 65 1.65 10.88 0.12
C HIS A 65 2.54 10.76 -1.12
N TYR A 66 3.57 11.60 -1.18
CA TYR A 66 4.51 11.75 -2.29
C TYR A 66 5.25 10.47 -2.65
N ASP A 67 5.60 9.64 -1.68
CA ASP A 67 6.33 8.39 -1.80
C ASP A 67 5.45 7.20 -2.25
N HIS A 68 4.15 7.44 -2.46
CA HIS A 68 3.20 6.47 -3.01
C HIS A 68 2.53 6.98 -4.29
N ALA A 69 2.15 8.26 -4.31
CA ALA A 69 1.45 8.87 -5.42
C ALA A 69 2.38 9.58 -6.42
N GLY A 70 3.62 9.92 -6.06
CA GLY A 70 4.50 10.78 -6.85
C GLY A 70 4.76 10.28 -8.26
N GLY A 71 5.00 8.98 -8.40
CA GLY A 71 5.29 8.35 -9.68
C GLY A 71 4.17 8.44 -10.71
N ILE A 72 2.91 8.68 -10.30
CA ILE A 72 1.78 8.78 -11.24
C ILE A 72 1.98 9.88 -12.27
N ASN A 73 2.66 10.97 -11.89
CA ASN A 73 2.86 12.13 -12.77
C ASN A 73 3.77 11.80 -13.97
N TYR A 74 4.61 10.77 -13.86
CA TYR A 74 5.51 10.28 -14.91
C TYR A 74 4.82 9.32 -15.90
N LEU A 75 3.89 8.49 -15.43
CA LEU A 75 3.20 7.48 -16.25
C LEU A 75 1.91 8.01 -16.88
N LEU A 76 1.16 8.84 -16.16
CA LEU A 76 -0.14 9.32 -16.61
C LEU A 76 0.02 10.18 -17.87
N LYS A 77 -0.80 9.95 -18.90
CA LYS A 77 -0.92 10.79 -20.09
C LYS A 77 -2.40 10.95 -20.42
N GLU A 78 -2.74 11.92 -21.27
CA GLU A 78 -4.14 12.18 -21.63
C GLU A 78 -4.78 10.99 -22.38
N GLU A 79 -3.97 10.30 -23.18
CA GLU A 79 -4.31 9.12 -23.97
C GLU A 79 -4.24 7.80 -23.18
N SER A 80 -3.80 7.82 -21.92
CA SER A 80 -3.77 6.63 -21.07
C SER A 80 -5.14 5.96 -20.99
N LYS A 81 -5.15 4.62 -21.02
CA LYS A 81 -6.38 3.81 -21.07
C LYS A 81 -6.74 3.17 -19.73
N PHE A 82 -5.78 3.08 -18.80
CA PHE A 82 -5.99 2.49 -17.48
C PHE A 82 -6.92 3.34 -16.61
N LYS A 83 -7.62 2.71 -15.68
CA LYS A 83 -8.38 3.42 -14.63
C LYS A 83 -7.46 3.79 -13.49
N VAL A 84 -7.64 4.96 -12.88
CA VAL A 84 -6.94 5.31 -11.63
C VAL A 84 -7.96 5.39 -10.51
N TYR A 85 -7.77 4.62 -9.45
CA TYR A 85 -8.61 4.54 -8.28
C TYR A 85 -7.92 5.24 -7.11
N ILE A 86 -8.63 6.18 -6.49
CA ILE A 86 -8.19 6.88 -5.27
C ILE A 86 -9.36 7.00 -4.32
N HIS A 87 -9.12 7.28 -3.05
CA HIS A 87 -10.19 7.73 -2.17
C HIS A 87 -10.55 9.19 -2.49
N GLU A 88 -11.79 9.62 -2.24
CA GLU A 88 -12.19 11.00 -2.56
C GLU A 88 -11.39 12.06 -1.79
N LYS A 89 -10.81 11.68 -0.64
CA LYS A 89 -9.94 12.53 0.20
C LYS A 89 -8.45 12.48 -0.17
N THR A 90 -8.01 11.61 -1.08
CA THR A 90 -6.59 11.42 -1.44
C THR A 90 -5.92 12.73 -1.92
N MET A 91 -6.67 13.59 -2.60
CA MET A 91 -6.14 14.83 -3.19
C MET A 91 -6.04 16.00 -2.19
N GLN A 92 -6.37 15.80 -0.91
CA GLN A 92 -6.15 16.82 0.11
C GLN A 92 -4.65 17.12 0.26
N LYS A 93 -4.30 18.39 0.52
CA LYS A 93 -2.89 18.73 0.78
C LYS A 93 -2.46 18.11 2.11
N LYS A 94 -1.45 17.25 2.06
CA LYS A 94 -0.91 16.53 3.23
C LYS A 94 0.40 17.13 3.69
N TYR A 95 0.62 17.14 5.00
CA TYR A 95 1.81 17.65 5.65
C TYR A 95 2.25 16.73 6.80
N SER A 96 3.56 16.68 7.03
CA SER A 96 4.15 16.20 8.28
C SER A 96 4.82 17.39 8.94
N LYS A 97 4.32 17.80 10.12
CA LYS A 97 4.58 19.11 10.70
C LYS A 97 4.32 20.17 9.63
N ASP A 98 5.31 20.98 9.26
CA ASP A 98 5.17 22.01 8.22
C ASP A 98 5.70 21.59 6.85
N ILE A 99 6.20 20.36 6.72
CA ILE A 99 6.74 19.82 5.47
C ILE A 99 5.59 19.26 4.64
N PHE A 100 5.43 19.76 3.41
CA PHE A 100 4.46 19.21 2.47
C PHE A 100 4.83 17.77 2.11
N LYS A 101 3.85 16.87 2.20
CA LYS A 101 3.97 15.43 1.92
C LYS A 101 3.05 14.96 0.79
N GLY A 102 2.26 15.85 0.20
CA GLY A 102 1.43 15.52 -0.97
C GLY A 102 2.17 15.62 -2.29
N ILE A 103 1.42 15.58 -3.39
CA ILE A 103 1.92 15.80 -4.76
C ILE A 103 1.08 16.86 -5.47
N ASP A 104 1.54 17.28 -6.66
CA ASP A 104 0.66 17.98 -7.60
C ASP A 104 -0.30 16.98 -8.25
N PHE A 105 -1.58 17.10 -7.92
CA PHE A 105 -2.66 16.27 -8.45
C PHE A 105 -3.32 16.85 -9.72
N THR A 106 -2.86 17.99 -10.24
CA THR A 106 -3.50 18.69 -11.38
C THR A 106 -3.68 17.78 -12.60
N LYS A 107 -2.66 16.99 -12.93
CA LYS A 107 -2.73 16.04 -14.04
C LYS A 107 -3.75 14.93 -13.79
N LEU A 108 -3.77 14.39 -12.57
CA LEU A 108 -4.70 13.34 -12.17
C LEU A 108 -6.14 13.84 -12.07
N SER A 109 -6.37 15.06 -11.57
CA SER A 109 -7.72 15.62 -11.41
C SER A 109 -8.44 15.85 -12.73
N ASN A 110 -7.69 16.08 -13.81
CA ASN A 110 -8.22 16.25 -15.17
C ASN A 110 -8.29 14.93 -15.95
N TYR A 111 -7.90 13.81 -15.35
CA TYR A 111 -7.87 12.53 -16.03
C TYR A 111 -9.26 11.89 -16.14
N LYS A 112 -9.70 11.63 -17.37
CA LYS A 112 -11.05 11.13 -17.69
C LYS A 112 -11.41 9.78 -17.04
N ASN A 113 -10.42 8.91 -16.79
CA ASN A 113 -10.63 7.59 -16.19
C ASN A 113 -10.28 7.56 -14.69
N LEU A 114 -10.34 8.71 -14.01
CA LEU A 114 -10.21 8.81 -12.56
C LEU A 114 -11.50 8.34 -11.87
N ILE A 115 -11.37 7.44 -10.90
CA ILE A 115 -12.47 6.93 -10.07
C ILE A 115 -12.16 7.27 -8.61
N LYS A 116 -13.05 8.06 -7.99
CA LYS A 116 -12.99 8.41 -6.57
C LYS A 116 -13.88 7.47 -5.78
N ILE A 117 -13.25 6.61 -4.98
CA ILE A 117 -13.90 5.66 -4.11
C ILE A 117 -14.44 6.39 -2.88
N LYS A 118 -15.70 6.11 -2.56
CA LYS A 118 -16.38 6.55 -1.32
C LYS A 118 -16.84 5.37 -0.47
N ASN A 119 -17.09 4.23 -1.10
CA ASN A 119 -17.51 3.01 -0.43
C ASN A 119 -16.30 2.33 0.20
N LYS A 120 -16.49 1.76 1.39
CA LYS A 120 -15.45 1.01 2.11
C LYS A 120 -14.87 -0.15 1.29
N LYS A 121 -15.65 -0.74 0.38
CA LYS A 121 -15.25 -1.88 -0.46
C LYS A 121 -15.77 -1.72 -1.89
N MET A 122 -14.91 -1.97 -2.87
CA MET A 122 -15.29 -1.98 -4.29
C MET A 122 -14.49 -3.04 -5.05
N GLN A 123 -15.16 -3.92 -5.79
CA GLN A 123 -14.48 -4.83 -6.71
C GLN A 123 -14.01 -4.05 -7.95
N ILE A 124 -12.73 -4.16 -8.29
CA ILE A 124 -12.12 -3.42 -9.43
C ILE A 124 -11.69 -4.33 -10.57
N ILE A 125 -11.29 -5.57 -10.25
CA ILE A 125 -10.98 -6.67 -11.16
C ILE A 125 -11.60 -7.93 -10.53
N LYS A 126 -11.87 -8.97 -11.32
CA LYS A 126 -12.39 -10.24 -10.80
C LYS A 126 -11.52 -10.74 -9.63
N ASP A 127 -12.17 -10.92 -8.48
CA ASP A 127 -11.60 -11.31 -7.18
C ASP A 127 -10.62 -10.30 -6.53
N ILE A 128 -10.45 -9.10 -7.11
CA ILE A 128 -9.60 -8.04 -6.55
C ILE A 128 -10.47 -6.85 -6.14
N TYR A 129 -10.35 -6.48 -4.87
CA TYR A 129 -11.13 -5.43 -4.24
C TYR A 129 -10.22 -4.33 -3.73
N VAL A 130 -10.67 -3.09 -3.86
CA VAL A 130 -10.13 -1.97 -3.09
C VAL A 130 -10.94 -1.86 -1.80
N PHE A 131 -10.25 -1.61 -0.69
CA PHE A 131 -10.81 -1.63 0.65
C PHE A 131 -10.23 -0.53 1.55
N GLY A 132 -11.09 0.23 2.22
CA GLY A 132 -10.70 1.28 3.16
C GLY A 132 -11.52 2.57 3.00
N PRO A 133 -11.30 3.58 3.88
CA PRO A 133 -10.43 3.49 5.05
C PRO A 133 -11.02 2.56 6.13
N VAL A 134 -10.14 1.92 6.91
CA VAL A 134 -10.56 1.03 7.99
C VAL A 134 -10.88 1.81 9.25
N GLU A 135 -11.66 1.21 10.14
CA GLU A 135 -11.92 1.82 11.45
C GLU A 135 -10.71 1.65 12.37
N MET A 136 -10.32 2.70 13.09
CA MET A 136 -9.31 2.61 14.13
C MET A 136 -9.94 2.00 15.39
N LYS A 137 -9.58 0.75 15.70
CA LYS A 137 -10.19 -0.04 16.80
C LYS A 137 -9.28 -0.25 17.99
N ASN A 138 -8.02 0.16 17.85
CA ASN A 138 -7.03 0.11 18.90
C ASN A 138 -6.42 1.49 19.14
N ASP A 139 -5.78 1.64 20.30
CA ASP A 139 -5.17 2.88 20.78
C ASP A 139 -3.65 2.95 20.56
N PHE A 140 -3.03 1.86 20.08
CA PHE A 140 -1.58 1.77 19.89
C PHE A 140 -1.12 1.99 18.44
N GLU A 141 -2.00 1.89 17.45
CA GLU A 141 -1.72 2.15 16.03
C GLU A 141 -2.32 3.45 15.50
N GLU A 142 -2.72 4.37 16.37
CA GLU A 142 -3.21 5.68 15.94
C GLU A 142 -2.14 6.41 15.08
N PRO A 143 -2.54 7.07 13.97
CA PRO A 143 -1.61 7.85 13.16
C PRO A 143 -0.89 8.93 13.97
N SER A 144 0.37 9.22 13.60
CA SER A 144 1.19 10.25 14.27
C SER A 144 0.46 11.59 14.34
N LYS A 145 0.59 12.27 15.49
CA LYS A 145 0.06 13.63 15.71
C LYS A 145 0.73 14.69 14.83
N ASP A 146 1.85 14.33 14.20
CA ASP A 146 2.59 15.20 13.30
C ASP A 146 1.99 15.24 11.88
N PHE A 147 1.01 14.39 11.54
CA PHE A 147 0.38 14.42 10.21
C PHE A 147 -0.83 15.35 10.18
N PHE A 148 -0.93 16.13 9.10
CA PHE A 148 -1.98 17.13 8.90
C PHE A 148 -2.50 17.14 7.46
N VAL A 149 -3.79 17.43 7.30
CA VAL A 149 -4.41 17.79 6.02
C VAL A 149 -4.93 19.22 6.04
N ILE A 150 -5.07 19.81 4.84
CA ILE A 150 -5.83 21.04 4.67
C ILE A 150 -7.28 20.71 4.33
N GLU A 151 -8.21 21.04 5.23
CA GLU A 151 -9.64 20.95 5.03
C GLU A 151 -10.29 22.31 5.26
N LYS A 152 -11.08 22.80 4.28
CA LYS A 152 -11.74 24.12 4.34
C LYS A 152 -10.76 25.25 4.76
N ASN A 153 -9.57 25.26 4.15
CA ASN A 153 -8.46 26.19 4.43
C ASN A 153 -7.88 26.15 5.85
N LYS A 154 -8.18 25.11 6.63
CA LYS A 154 -7.61 24.90 7.96
C LYS A 154 -6.69 23.68 7.95
N LYS A 155 -5.55 23.80 8.62
CA LYS A 155 -4.65 22.68 8.88
C LYS A 155 -5.20 21.91 10.09
N ILE A 156 -5.67 20.69 9.84
CA ILE A 156 -6.22 19.80 10.85
C ILE A 156 -5.42 18.49 10.87
N ARG A 157 -5.48 17.76 11.99
CA ARG A 157 -4.81 16.46 12.11
C ARG A 157 -5.30 15.49 11.03
N ASP A 158 -4.36 14.81 10.39
CA ASP A 158 -4.66 13.77 9.42
C ASP A 158 -4.82 12.42 10.12
N PHE A 159 -6.00 11.81 9.93
CA PHE A 159 -6.30 10.45 10.38
C PHE A 159 -6.31 9.46 9.21
N PHE A 160 -5.76 9.84 8.05
CA PHE A 160 -5.64 9.00 6.87
C PHE A 160 -6.99 8.45 6.40
N GLU A 161 -7.97 9.35 6.37
CA GLU A 161 -9.33 9.08 5.86
C GLU A 161 -9.35 8.77 4.35
N ASP A 162 -8.21 8.85 3.68
CA ASP A 162 -7.98 8.48 2.29
C ASP A 162 -7.30 7.13 2.11
N GLU A 163 -6.93 6.42 3.19
CA GLU A 163 -6.16 5.18 3.09
C GLU A 163 -6.97 4.04 2.49
N LEU A 164 -6.44 3.48 1.41
CA LEU A 164 -6.96 2.34 0.67
C LEU A 164 -5.94 1.20 0.68
N ASN A 165 -6.48 -0.01 0.66
CA ASN A 165 -5.77 -1.27 0.59
C ASN A 165 -6.35 -2.11 -0.56
N ILE A 166 -5.63 -3.14 -0.99
CA ILE A 166 -6.16 -4.16 -1.89
C ILE A 166 -6.37 -5.46 -1.13
N VAL A 167 -7.48 -6.13 -1.42
CA VAL A 167 -7.73 -7.52 -1.01
C VAL A 167 -7.96 -8.36 -2.26
N ILE A 168 -7.21 -9.46 -2.37
CA ILE A 168 -7.41 -10.47 -3.42
C ILE A 168 -8.01 -11.71 -2.76
N ASP A 169 -9.22 -12.07 -3.16
CA ASP A 169 -9.92 -13.24 -2.66
C ASP A 169 -9.51 -14.49 -3.46
N THR A 170 -8.77 -15.40 -2.82
CA THR A 170 -8.29 -16.64 -3.45
C THR A 170 -8.87 -17.86 -2.73
N ASN A 171 -8.93 -19.01 -3.38
CA ASN A 171 -9.40 -20.24 -2.74
C ASN A 171 -8.58 -20.65 -1.49
N GLU A 172 -7.33 -20.19 -1.36
CA GLU A 172 -6.42 -20.57 -0.27
C GLU A 172 -6.39 -19.59 0.93
N GLY A 173 -7.12 -18.48 0.81
CA GLY A 173 -7.16 -17.37 1.77
C GLY A 173 -7.05 -16.00 1.08
N LEU A 174 -7.18 -14.93 1.86
CA LEU A 174 -7.06 -13.56 1.35
C LEU A 174 -5.59 -13.16 1.22
N ILE A 175 -5.26 -12.44 0.14
CA ILE A 175 -4.00 -11.69 0.07
C ILE A 175 -4.33 -10.21 0.28
N LEU A 176 -3.82 -9.66 1.38
CA LEU A 176 -3.98 -8.25 1.74
C LEU A 176 -2.73 -7.48 1.32
N ILE A 177 -2.92 -6.36 0.64
CA ILE A 177 -1.84 -5.47 0.20
C ILE A 177 -2.12 -4.07 0.71
N THR A 178 -1.17 -3.48 1.41
CA THR A 178 -1.26 -2.14 2.00
C THR A 178 -0.11 -1.24 1.54
N GLY A 179 -0.34 0.08 1.53
CA GLY A 179 0.70 1.06 1.24
C GLY A 179 1.58 1.26 2.47
N CYS A 180 1.17 2.17 3.35
CA CYS A 180 1.86 2.46 4.62
C CYS A 180 1.18 1.86 5.85
N ALA A 181 -0.13 1.57 5.82
CA ALA A 181 -0.91 1.19 7.00
C ALA A 181 -0.88 2.25 8.13
N HIS A 182 -1.09 3.52 7.80
CA HIS A 182 -1.18 4.61 8.77
C HIS A 182 -2.28 4.41 9.79
N ARG A 183 -3.41 3.78 9.41
CA ARG A 183 -4.49 3.42 10.34
C ARG A 183 -4.21 2.15 11.15
N GLY A 184 -3.02 1.57 11.02
CA GLY A 184 -2.60 0.39 11.77
C GLY A 184 -2.84 -0.92 11.03
N ILE A 185 -1.82 -1.77 10.99
CA ILE A 185 -1.88 -3.04 10.28
C ILE A 185 -2.80 -4.05 11.00
N VAL A 186 -2.90 -3.99 12.34
CA VAL A 186 -3.84 -4.83 13.10
C VAL A 186 -5.27 -4.43 12.78
N ASN A 187 -5.55 -3.11 12.73
CA ASN A 187 -6.87 -2.61 12.33
C ASN A 187 -7.22 -3.08 10.91
N ILE A 188 -6.31 -2.93 9.94
CA ILE A 188 -6.54 -3.32 8.55
C ILE A 188 -6.78 -4.83 8.42
N ALA A 189 -5.95 -5.65 9.06
CA ALA A 189 -6.08 -7.11 9.01
C ALA A 189 -7.41 -7.58 9.64
N THR A 190 -7.76 -7.03 10.80
CA THR A 190 -9.02 -7.36 11.50
C THR A 190 -10.24 -6.97 10.67
N ASP A 191 -10.22 -5.77 10.07
CA ASP A 191 -11.30 -5.30 9.21
C ASP A 191 -11.41 -6.11 7.92
N THR A 192 -10.29 -6.56 7.36
CA THR A 192 -10.25 -7.45 6.20
C THR A 192 -10.90 -8.79 6.52
N ILE A 193 -10.52 -9.45 7.61
CA ILE A 193 -11.10 -10.74 8.02
C ILE A 193 -12.61 -10.59 8.25
N LYS A 194 -13.03 -9.52 8.94
CA LYS A 194 -14.46 -9.25 9.21
C LYS A 194 -15.26 -9.03 7.93
N GLU A 195 -14.75 -8.21 7.01
CA GLU A 195 -15.47 -7.80 5.80
C GLU A 195 -15.58 -8.93 4.77
N PHE A 196 -14.54 -9.75 4.65
CA PHE A 196 -14.46 -10.83 3.66
C PHE A 196 -14.80 -12.20 4.26
N LYS A 197 -14.96 -12.29 5.59
CA LYS A 197 -15.31 -13.52 6.34
C LYS A 197 -14.37 -14.69 6.00
N LYS A 198 -13.09 -14.39 5.88
CA LYS A 198 -12.06 -15.33 5.44
C LYS A 198 -10.70 -14.96 6.03
N ASP A 199 -9.89 -15.98 6.29
CA ASP A 199 -8.56 -15.81 6.85
C ASP A 199 -7.58 -15.24 5.83
N ILE A 200 -6.56 -14.56 6.33
CA ILE A 200 -5.52 -13.96 5.50
C ILE A 200 -4.39 -14.96 5.29
N LYS A 201 -4.10 -15.27 4.03
CA LYS A 201 -2.94 -16.07 3.63
C LYS A 201 -1.66 -15.24 3.71
N LEU A 202 -1.68 -14.02 3.17
CA LEU A 202 -0.48 -13.20 3.02
C LEU A 202 -0.83 -11.71 3.19
N ILE A 203 0.01 -10.99 3.94
CA ILE A 203 0.01 -9.52 3.99
C ILE A 203 1.26 -8.99 3.30
N ILE A 204 1.12 -8.06 2.35
CA ILE A 204 2.23 -7.39 1.65
C ILE A 204 2.12 -5.89 1.87
N GLY A 205 3.22 -5.21 2.19
CA GLY A 205 3.25 -3.74 2.22
C GLY A 205 3.95 -3.15 3.44
N GLY A 206 3.88 -1.83 3.57
CA GLY A 206 4.42 -1.10 4.71
C GLY A 206 3.50 -1.13 5.93
N PHE A 207 4.07 -1.27 7.13
CA PHE A 207 3.32 -1.29 8.40
C PHE A 207 3.49 -0.02 9.25
N HIS A 208 4.22 0.98 8.75
CA HIS A 208 4.54 2.26 9.42
C HIS A 208 5.17 2.13 10.82
N LEU A 209 6.10 1.18 10.99
CA LEU A 209 6.74 0.89 12.29
C LEU A 209 8.20 1.37 12.40
N LYS A 210 8.73 2.04 11.37
CA LYS A 210 10.14 2.49 11.35
C LYS A 210 10.51 3.34 12.57
N ASP A 211 9.61 4.24 12.96
CA ASP A 211 9.81 5.16 14.09
C ASP A 211 9.16 4.66 15.40
N ALA A 212 8.56 3.45 15.39
CA ALA A 212 7.96 2.86 16.58
C ALA A 212 9.02 2.28 17.54
N ASP A 213 8.73 2.35 18.83
CA ASP A 213 9.51 1.67 19.86
C ASP A 213 9.24 0.15 19.87
N SER A 214 10.08 -0.58 20.60
CA SER A 214 9.94 -2.04 20.70
C SER A 214 8.64 -2.45 21.39
N THR A 215 8.09 -1.64 22.29
CA THR A 215 6.83 -1.91 23.00
C THR A 215 5.68 -1.96 22.01
N LYS A 216 5.50 -0.91 21.20
CA LYS A 216 4.48 -0.85 20.14
C LYS A 216 4.67 -1.96 19.11
N ILE A 217 5.90 -2.20 18.63
CA ILE A 217 6.16 -3.26 17.66
C ILE A 217 5.78 -4.63 18.23
N ASN A 218 6.17 -4.94 19.46
CA ASN A 218 5.80 -6.20 20.11
C ASN A 218 4.28 -6.34 20.27
N LYS A 219 3.59 -5.23 20.56
CA LYS A 219 2.13 -5.24 20.67
C LYS A 219 1.46 -5.55 19.33
N VAL A 220 1.92 -4.94 18.25
CA VAL A 220 1.45 -5.26 16.89
C VAL A 220 1.68 -6.73 16.56
N ILE A 221 2.87 -7.28 16.84
CA ILE A 221 3.17 -8.70 16.60
C ILE A 221 2.24 -9.60 17.43
N GLU A 222 2.02 -9.28 18.71
CA GLU A 222 1.12 -10.03 19.59
C GLU A 222 -0.31 -10.08 19.04
N GLU A 223 -0.86 -8.94 18.60
CA GLU A 223 -2.21 -8.89 18.04
C GLU A 223 -2.30 -9.58 16.67
N LEU A 224 -1.30 -9.43 15.79
CA LEU A 224 -1.27 -10.17 14.52
C LEU A 224 -1.15 -11.69 14.73
N ASN A 225 -0.42 -12.14 15.76
CA ASN A 225 -0.33 -13.56 16.12
C ASN A 225 -1.65 -14.16 16.63
N LYS A 226 -2.61 -13.33 17.06
CA LYS A 226 -3.98 -13.78 17.42
C LYS A 226 -4.85 -14.01 16.19
N LEU A 227 -4.46 -13.48 15.04
CA LEU A 227 -5.14 -13.68 13.77
C LEU A 227 -4.55 -14.89 13.04
N ASN A 228 -5.39 -15.60 12.29
CA ASN A 228 -4.94 -16.71 11.46
C ASN A 228 -4.27 -16.20 10.16
N ILE A 229 -3.06 -15.63 10.28
CA ILE A 229 -2.27 -15.08 9.16
C ILE A 229 -1.13 -16.04 8.83
N LYS A 230 -1.15 -16.67 7.65
CA LYS A 230 -0.11 -17.68 7.30
C LYS A 230 1.27 -17.08 7.04
N SER A 231 1.34 -15.86 6.50
CA SER A 231 2.61 -15.20 6.22
C SER A 231 2.45 -13.68 6.10
N ILE A 232 3.56 -12.97 6.30
CA ILE A 232 3.65 -11.53 6.09
C ILE A 232 4.90 -11.21 5.27
N MET A 233 4.86 -10.13 4.52
CA MET A 233 5.99 -9.59 3.76
C MET A 233 6.06 -8.08 3.99
N PRO A 234 6.66 -7.66 5.12
CA PRO A 234 6.75 -6.25 5.48
C PRO A 234 7.73 -5.50 4.57
N CYS A 235 7.31 -4.35 4.06
CA CYS A 235 8.05 -3.52 3.09
C CYS A 235 8.26 -2.09 3.62
N HIS A 236 9.00 -1.28 2.86
CA HIS A 236 8.99 0.19 2.90
C HIS A 236 9.13 0.77 4.32
N CYS A 237 8.08 1.44 4.83
CA CYS A 237 8.05 2.17 6.09
C CYS A 237 8.01 1.27 7.35
N THR A 238 8.11 -0.06 7.20
CA THR A 238 8.17 -0.98 8.34
C THR A 238 9.48 -0.81 9.14
N GLY A 239 10.61 -0.66 8.44
CA GLY A 239 11.92 -0.42 9.03
C GLY A 239 12.59 -1.63 9.70
N ASN A 240 13.93 -1.59 9.76
CA ASN A 240 14.79 -2.72 10.13
C ASN A 240 14.58 -3.24 11.55
N ARG A 241 14.23 -2.36 12.50
CA ARG A 241 13.94 -2.77 13.89
C ARG A 241 12.72 -3.66 13.93
N ALA A 242 11.65 -3.24 13.26
CA ALA A 242 10.40 -3.98 13.24
C ALA A 242 10.59 -5.30 12.51
N LEU A 243 11.24 -5.31 11.34
CA LEU A 243 11.53 -6.53 10.58
C LEU A 243 12.22 -7.60 11.44
N LYS A 244 13.31 -7.24 12.14
CA LYS A 244 14.02 -8.17 13.04
C LYS A 244 13.16 -8.71 14.18
N LEU A 245 12.23 -7.89 14.70
CA LEU A 245 11.31 -8.31 15.75
C LEU A 245 10.23 -9.25 15.20
N PHE A 246 9.70 -8.98 14.01
CA PHE A 246 8.78 -9.89 13.31
C PHE A 246 9.46 -11.23 13.04
N GLU A 247 10.66 -11.25 12.45
CA GLU A 247 11.43 -12.48 12.20
C GLU A 247 11.65 -13.32 13.47
N LYS A 248 11.76 -12.67 14.63
CA LYS A 248 11.99 -13.34 15.92
C LYS A 248 10.71 -13.82 16.62
N LYS A 249 9.59 -13.12 16.43
CA LYS A 249 8.41 -13.23 17.32
C LYS A 249 7.08 -13.48 16.60
N PHE A 250 7.01 -13.29 15.29
CA PHE A 250 5.81 -13.66 14.54
C PHE A 250 5.75 -15.19 14.44
N ASN A 251 4.59 -15.77 14.71
CA ASN A 251 4.44 -17.23 14.84
C ASN A 251 4.59 -17.95 13.50
N ASN A 252 4.32 -17.24 12.40
CA ASN A 252 4.33 -17.79 11.05
C ASN A 252 5.44 -17.14 10.19
N GLU A 253 5.39 -17.35 8.89
CA GLU A 253 6.47 -16.97 8.00
C GLU A 253 6.57 -15.44 7.81
N VAL A 254 7.79 -14.91 7.93
CA VAL A 254 8.14 -13.53 7.57
C VAL A 254 9.00 -13.55 6.31
N LYS A 255 8.44 -13.06 5.20
CA LYS A 255 9.09 -13.01 3.89
C LYS A 255 9.82 -11.68 3.72
N LYS A 256 10.94 -11.71 3.00
CA LYS A 256 11.71 -10.49 2.65
C LYS A 256 11.03 -9.71 1.54
N CYS A 257 10.94 -8.40 1.69
CA CYS A 257 10.42 -7.51 0.67
C CYS A 257 11.55 -6.77 -0.04
N ASN A 258 11.95 -7.28 -1.21
CA ASN A 258 12.94 -6.64 -2.08
C ASN A 258 12.29 -6.24 -3.40
N THR A 259 12.83 -5.22 -4.06
CA THR A 259 12.49 -4.91 -5.46
C THR A 259 12.88 -6.09 -6.36
N THR A 260 11.89 -6.89 -6.77
CA THR A 260 12.01 -8.09 -7.62
C THR A 260 10.63 -8.68 -7.94
N ILE A 261 10.58 -9.63 -8.87
CA ILE A 261 9.45 -10.57 -9.00
C ILE A 261 9.39 -11.45 -7.75
N ILE A 262 8.21 -11.57 -7.15
CA ILE A 262 7.97 -12.46 -6.02
C ILE A 262 7.81 -13.89 -6.55
N PRO A 263 8.60 -14.86 -6.07
CA PRO A 263 8.46 -16.25 -6.50
C PRO A 263 7.05 -16.79 -6.22
N LYS A 264 6.49 -17.60 -7.13
CA LYS A 264 5.14 -18.15 -6.96
C LYS A 264 4.93 -18.96 -5.67
N LYS A 265 6.00 -19.58 -5.14
CA LYS A 265 5.99 -20.30 -3.87
C LYS A 265 5.79 -19.39 -2.65
N ASP A 266 6.01 -18.09 -2.83
CA ASP A 266 5.98 -17.08 -1.77
C ASP A 266 4.66 -16.31 -1.71
N VAL A 267 3.65 -16.75 -2.47
CA VAL A 267 2.36 -16.10 -2.71
C VAL A 267 1.21 -17.02 -2.36
#